data_AF-A0A938MMS8-F1
#
_entry.id   AF-A0A938MMS8-F1
#
_cell.length_a   1.000
_cell.length_b   1.000
_cell.length_c   1.000
_cell.angle_alpha   90.00
_cell.angle_beta   90.00
_cell.angle_gamma   90.00
#
_symmetry.space_group_name_H-M   'P 1'
#
loop_
_entity.id
_entity.type
_entity.pdbx_description
1 polymer ?
#
loop_
_entity_poly.entity_id
_entity_poly.type
_entity_poly.pdbx_seq_one_letter_code
_entity_poly.pdbx_strand_id
1 'polypeptide(L)'
;VRSDVYALGAMMYELLTGRPPFTADSHHTLMTQVVQQDPVPPRRLNASIGAEVETICLKCLAKERERRYQTAMELAEDIRRYLDGQPITARPTSLWYRTRKHMVRHKAVAGVTAAAAVLVVALLAGWIVTLNHRTRQAESAAEAERLAKTEARQSADAERAAKEQAKQSAAAERAAKEDAQAEEQKAKKSLAESIANEAAVYAQAGDFAAAVIACFRGREILDTPLLRLIQWNAERGRRHPTLTLKGHDKAVSCVAFSPDGKLLASGAWDGTVRFWDPETGAEKMTLRGHRGAVNSIAFAPDGRSLASGAGLRTESDNTVRLWDVETGKERARLKGHDGPVNSVAFSLADGNRMVTGSDDKTLRLWNLATGEGETLKGHTKAVRGVAFSPDGKRLASGSEDQTVKV
;
A
#
# COMPACT_ATOMS: atom_id res chain seq x y z
N VAL A 1 5.53 -55.09 77.49
CA VAL A 1 5.49 -53.77 78.19
C VAL A 1 5.74 -52.70 77.14
N ARG A 2 4.75 -51.87 76.79
CA ARG A 2 4.93 -50.81 75.79
C ARG A 2 5.66 -49.65 76.46
N SER A 3 6.83 -49.29 75.93
CA SER A 3 7.66 -48.21 76.48
C SER A 3 7.06 -46.85 76.13
N ASP A 4 6.93 -45.95 77.10
CA ASP A 4 6.52 -44.57 76.84
C ASP A 4 7.69 -43.73 76.33
N VAL A 5 7.97 -43.88 75.02
CA VAL A 5 9.05 -43.15 74.32
C VAL A 5 8.83 -41.62 74.36
N TYR A 6 7.58 -41.16 74.47
CA TYR A 6 7.30 -39.73 74.54
C TYR A 6 7.69 -39.16 75.90
N ALA A 7 7.34 -39.83 77.00
CA ALA A 7 7.78 -39.44 78.33
C ALA A 7 9.32 -39.48 78.44
N LEU A 8 9.97 -40.51 77.90
CA LEU A 8 11.44 -40.57 77.80
C LEU A 8 12.02 -39.39 77.02
N GLY A 9 11.39 -39.02 75.90
CA GLY A 9 11.76 -37.86 75.11
C GLY A 9 11.58 -36.53 75.85
N ALA A 10 10.52 -36.38 76.65
CA ALA A 10 10.27 -35.19 77.46
C ALA A 10 11.30 -35.06 78.58
N MET A 11 11.65 -36.16 79.26
CA MET A 11 12.75 -36.17 80.24
C MET A 11 14.09 -35.84 79.59
N MET A 12 14.37 -36.40 78.42
CA MET A 12 15.59 -36.09 77.68
C MET A 12 15.64 -34.61 77.27
N TYR A 13 14.52 -34.04 76.83
CA TYR A 13 14.41 -32.62 76.53
C TYR A 13 14.73 -31.76 77.75
N GLU A 14 14.20 -32.12 78.92
CA GLU A 14 14.44 -31.42 80.18
C GLU A 14 15.90 -31.54 80.63
N LEU A 15 16.52 -32.71 80.50
CA LEU A 15 17.95 -32.89 80.79
C LEU A 15 18.85 -32.04 79.87
N LEU A 16 18.47 -31.88 78.60
CA LEU A 16 19.26 -31.12 77.62
C LEU A 16 19.09 -29.60 77.76
N THR A 17 17.89 -29.14 78.12
CA THR A 17 17.52 -27.71 78.11
C THR A 17 17.33 -27.10 79.50
N GLY A 18 17.28 -27.93 80.55
CA GLY A 18 17.00 -27.52 81.94
C GLY A 18 15.54 -27.14 82.21
N ARG A 19 14.63 -27.38 81.26
CA ARG A 19 13.20 -27.03 81.36
C ARG A 19 12.34 -28.06 80.61
N PRO A 20 11.07 -28.28 81.02
CA PRO A 20 10.19 -29.19 80.28
C PRO A 20 9.85 -28.63 78.88
N PRO A 21 9.46 -29.51 77.93
CA PRO A 21 9.20 -29.12 76.53
C PRO A 21 8.04 -28.14 76.33
N PHE A 22 7.13 -28.04 77.31
CA PHE A 22 6.01 -27.11 77.33
C PHE A 22 5.86 -26.55 78.74
N THR A 23 5.65 -25.25 78.87
CA THR A 23 5.37 -24.57 80.14
C THR A 23 4.15 -23.68 79.98
N ALA A 24 3.19 -23.78 80.89
CA ALA A 24 2.00 -22.94 80.90
C ALA A 24 1.47 -22.76 82.32
N ASP A 25 0.85 -21.62 82.57
CA ASP A 25 0.30 -21.25 83.89
C ASP A 25 -0.98 -22.02 84.26
N SER A 26 -1.59 -22.73 83.30
CA SER A 26 -2.81 -23.51 83.47
C SER A 26 -2.70 -24.88 82.82
N HIS A 27 -3.26 -25.90 83.48
CA HIS A 27 -3.31 -27.28 82.97
C HIS A 27 -4.01 -27.38 81.61
N HIS A 28 -5.06 -26.59 81.36
CA HIS A 28 -5.76 -26.58 80.07
C HIS A 28 -4.87 -26.06 78.94
N THR A 29 -4.13 -24.99 79.21
CA THR A 29 -3.19 -24.40 78.25
C THR A 29 -2.02 -25.35 77.99
N LEU A 30 -1.51 -26.01 79.03
CA LEU A 30 -0.46 -27.01 78.90
C LEU A 30 -0.91 -28.18 78.02
N MET A 31 -2.09 -28.74 78.26
CA MET A 31 -2.65 -29.81 77.42
C MET A 31 -2.84 -29.36 75.97
N THR A 32 -3.30 -28.14 75.76
CA THR A 32 -3.47 -27.56 74.41
C THR A 32 -2.12 -27.46 73.70
N GLN A 33 -1.07 -26.99 74.36
CA GLN A 33 0.28 -26.92 73.81
C GLN A 33 0.85 -28.32 73.50
N VAL A 34 0.69 -29.27 74.43
CA VAL A 34 1.14 -30.66 74.27
C VAL A 34 0.45 -31.35 73.10
N VAL A 35 -0.81 -31.02 72.79
CA VAL A 35 -1.51 -31.62 71.64
C VAL A 35 -1.21 -30.87 70.33
N GLN A 36 -1.22 -29.55 70.34
CA GLN A 36 -1.30 -28.75 69.11
C GLN A 36 0.04 -28.15 68.66
N GLN A 37 0.95 -27.88 69.59
CA GLN A 37 2.21 -27.16 69.32
C GLN A 37 3.40 -28.12 69.30
N ASP A 38 4.33 -27.88 68.38
CA ASP A 38 5.63 -28.57 68.40
C ASP A 38 6.53 -27.88 69.44
N PRO A 39 7.35 -28.64 70.19
CA PRO A 39 8.22 -28.04 71.20
C PRO A 39 9.26 -27.13 70.53
N VAL A 40 9.74 -26.12 71.27
CA VAL A 40 10.83 -25.27 70.80
C VAL A 40 12.06 -26.15 70.56
N PRO A 41 12.74 -26.06 69.40
CA PRO A 41 13.93 -26.88 69.15
C PRO A 41 15.01 -26.66 70.24
N PRO A 42 15.52 -27.72 70.90
CA PRO A 42 16.48 -27.62 72.01
C PRO A 42 17.67 -26.70 71.73
N ARG A 43 18.19 -26.67 70.50
CA ARG A 43 19.34 -25.82 70.14
C ARG A 43 19.06 -24.32 70.21
N ARG A 44 17.79 -23.92 70.16
CA ARG A 44 17.41 -22.51 70.37
C ARG A 44 17.50 -22.11 71.84
N LEU A 45 17.37 -23.06 72.76
CA LEU A 45 17.43 -22.82 74.20
C LEU A 45 18.85 -23.04 74.74
N ASN A 46 19.58 -23.99 74.17
CA ASN A 46 20.96 -24.29 74.53
C ASN A 46 21.77 -24.61 73.26
N ALA A 47 22.60 -23.66 72.83
CA ALA A 47 23.35 -23.76 71.57
C ALA A 47 24.47 -24.82 71.58
N SER A 48 24.86 -25.33 72.76
CA SER A 48 25.88 -26.39 72.88
C SER A 48 25.36 -27.78 72.48
N ILE A 49 24.05 -27.95 72.32
CA ILE A 49 23.43 -29.21 71.90
C ILE A 49 23.75 -29.49 70.42
N GLY A 50 24.24 -30.70 70.13
CA GLY A 50 24.48 -31.16 68.76
C GLY A 50 23.19 -31.34 67.94
N ALA A 51 23.26 -31.12 66.62
CA ALA A 51 22.12 -31.28 65.69
C ALA A 51 21.54 -32.72 65.69
N GLU A 52 22.38 -33.71 65.93
CA GLU A 52 21.99 -35.13 65.98
C GLU A 52 21.16 -35.44 67.23
N VAL A 53 21.63 -35.01 68.40
CA VAL A 53 20.90 -35.15 69.68
C VAL A 53 19.56 -34.40 69.65
N GLU A 54 19.54 -33.20 69.06
CA GLU A 54 18.30 -32.47 68.80
C GLU A 54 17.34 -33.29 67.94
N THR A 55 17.84 -33.94 66.89
CA THR A 55 17.02 -34.75 65.97
C THR A 55 16.45 -35.97 66.68
N ILE A 56 17.24 -36.67 67.50
CA ILE A 56 16.79 -37.78 68.35
C ILE A 56 15.69 -37.28 69.31
N CYS A 57 15.93 -36.16 69.99
CA CYS A 57 14.99 -35.57 70.95
C CYS A 57 13.64 -35.20 70.31
N LEU A 58 13.68 -34.48 69.18
CA LEU A 58 12.48 -34.06 68.46
C LEU A 58 11.75 -35.24 67.82
N LYS A 59 12.44 -36.32 67.45
CA LYS A 59 11.82 -37.56 66.98
C LYS A 59 11.02 -38.24 68.09
N CYS A 60 11.51 -38.28 69.33
CA CYS A 60 10.74 -38.78 70.48
C CYS A 60 9.48 -37.95 70.76
N LEU A 61 9.58 -36.62 70.59
CA LEU A 61 8.48 -35.67 70.83
C LEU A 61 7.56 -35.46 69.61
N ALA A 62 7.70 -36.27 68.55
CA ALA A 62 6.84 -36.17 67.39
C ALA A 62 5.37 -36.48 67.74
N LYS A 63 4.45 -35.62 67.30
CA LYS A 63 3.00 -35.76 67.59
C LYS A 63 2.41 -37.03 66.96
N GLU A 64 2.78 -37.31 65.71
CA GLU A 64 2.38 -38.54 65.02
C GLU A 64 3.12 -39.72 65.62
N ARG A 65 2.37 -40.73 66.08
CA ARG A 65 2.94 -41.93 66.72
C ARG A 65 3.89 -42.70 65.80
N GLU A 66 3.59 -42.73 64.50
CA GLU A 66 4.39 -43.43 63.49
C GLU A 66 5.78 -42.81 63.29
N ARG A 67 5.95 -41.53 63.63
CA ARG A 67 7.22 -40.82 63.50
C ARG A 67 8.13 -40.94 64.72
N ARG A 68 7.59 -41.40 65.85
CA ARG A 68 8.35 -41.68 67.07
C ARG A 68 9.09 -43.02 66.93
N TYR A 69 10.10 -43.24 67.77
CA TYR A 69 10.66 -44.58 67.93
C TYR A 69 9.56 -45.52 68.43
N GLN A 70 9.52 -46.74 67.88
CA GLN A 70 8.45 -47.68 68.20
C GLN A 70 8.72 -48.42 69.51
N THR A 71 10.00 -48.49 69.91
CA THR A 71 10.44 -49.12 71.16
C THR A 71 11.49 -48.26 71.87
N ALA A 72 11.62 -48.42 73.20
CA ALA A 72 12.72 -47.78 73.92
C ALA A 72 14.10 -48.32 73.51
N MET A 73 14.17 -49.55 72.97
CA MET A 73 15.41 -50.14 72.46
C MET A 73 15.92 -49.39 71.22
N GLU A 74 15.03 -49.03 70.29
CA GLU A 74 15.42 -48.23 69.11
C GLU A 74 15.96 -46.84 69.49
N LEU A 75 15.37 -46.21 70.52
CA LEU A 75 15.88 -44.95 71.06
C LEU A 75 17.27 -45.14 71.71
N ALA A 76 17.42 -46.17 72.54
CA ALA A 76 18.69 -46.46 73.22
C ALA A 76 19.82 -46.77 72.21
N GLU A 77 19.51 -47.51 71.16
CA GLU A 77 20.43 -47.81 70.06
C GLU A 77 20.87 -46.53 69.33
N ASP A 78 19.96 -45.59 69.07
CA ASP A 78 20.30 -44.33 68.39
C ASP A 78 21.17 -43.41 69.27
N ILE A 79 20.90 -43.38 70.58
CA ILE A 79 21.73 -42.66 71.56
C ILE A 79 23.13 -43.30 71.64
N ARG A 80 23.20 -44.64 71.68
CA ARG A 80 24.48 -45.35 71.70
C ARG A 80 25.30 -45.07 70.45
N ARG A 81 24.69 -45.11 69.26
CA ARG A 81 25.35 -44.74 68.00
C ARG A 81 25.91 -43.33 68.04
N TYR A 82 25.14 -42.37 68.56
CA TYR A 82 25.62 -41.00 68.74
C TYR A 82 26.84 -40.93 69.68
N LEU A 83 26.81 -41.63 70.82
CA LEU A 83 27.94 -41.66 71.77
C LEU A 83 29.19 -42.35 71.19
N ASP A 84 29.00 -43.39 70.38
CA ASP A 84 30.06 -44.14 69.70
C ASP A 84 30.58 -43.42 68.43
N GLY A 85 30.07 -42.23 68.11
CA GLY A 85 30.46 -41.44 66.94
C GLY A 85 29.97 -42.00 65.59
N GLN A 86 28.96 -42.87 65.61
CA GLN A 86 28.34 -43.48 64.44
C GLN A 86 27.15 -42.65 63.93
N PRO A 87 26.81 -42.72 62.62
CA PRO A 87 25.67 -41.98 62.08
C PRO A 87 24.35 -42.46 62.68
N ILE A 88 23.56 -41.49 63.16
CA ILE A 88 22.24 -41.73 63.75
C ILE A 88 21.21 -42.14 62.68
N THR A 89 20.21 -42.93 63.09
CA THR A 89 19.10 -43.39 62.26
C THR A 89 17.98 -42.35 62.15
N ALA A 90 17.85 -41.44 63.13
CA ALA A 90 16.89 -40.36 63.07
C ALA A 90 17.18 -39.36 61.95
N ARG A 91 16.18 -39.07 61.12
CA ARG A 91 16.29 -38.08 60.03
C ARG A 91 15.56 -36.79 60.38
N PRO A 92 16.10 -35.62 60.03
CA PRO A 92 15.38 -34.36 60.18
C PRO A 92 14.13 -34.37 59.29
N THR A 93 13.08 -33.69 59.76
CA THR A 93 11.82 -33.57 59.00
C THR A 93 12.04 -32.87 57.65
N SER A 94 11.52 -33.42 56.55
CA SER A 94 11.67 -32.81 55.22
C SER A 94 11.03 -31.41 55.14
N LEU A 95 11.66 -30.53 54.35
CA LEU A 95 11.11 -29.21 53.99
C LEU A 95 9.67 -29.35 53.46
N TRP A 96 9.42 -30.37 52.65
CA TRP A 96 8.11 -30.63 52.06
C TRP A 96 7.03 -31.04 53.07
N TYR A 97 7.41 -31.77 54.12
CA TYR A 97 6.49 -32.08 55.20
C TYR A 97 6.18 -30.83 56.05
N ARG A 98 7.17 -29.99 56.34
CA ARG A 98 6.96 -28.74 57.10
C ARG A 98 6.03 -27.79 56.35
N THR A 99 6.26 -27.58 55.04
CA THR A 99 5.40 -26.73 54.21
C THR A 99 4.00 -27.30 54.09
N ARG A 100 3.84 -28.62 53.86
CA ARG A 100 2.53 -29.29 53.83
C ARG A 100 1.78 -29.18 55.17
N LYS A 101 2.44 -29.46 56.29
CA LYS A 101 1.85 -29.34 57.65
C LYS A 101 1.40 -27.90 57.92
N HIS A 102 2.20 -26.92 57.48
CA HIS A 102 1.85 -25.50 57.61
C HIS A 102 0.67 -25.11 56.71
N MET A 103 0.62 -25.60 55.47
CA MET A 103 -0.52 -25.39 54.56
C MET A 103 -1.83 -26.02 55.08
N VAL A 104 -1.77 -27.23 55.65
CA VAL A 104 -2.94 -27.90 56.25
C VAL A 104 -3.46 -27.14 57.48
N ARG A 105 -2.56 -26.49 58.24
CA ARG A 105 -2.93 -25.67 59.41
C ARG A 105 -3.49 -24.30 59.03
N HIS A 106 -3.05 -23.70 57.92
CA HIS A 106 -3.49 -22.37 57.46
C HIS A 106 -4.19 -22.44 56.09
N LYS A 107 -5.48 -22.76 56.08
CA LYS A 107 -6.30 -22.92 54.86
C LYS A 107 -6.26 -21.70 53.92
N ALA A 108 -6.10 -20.49 54.45
CA ALA A 108 -6.01 -19.26 53.65
C ALA A 108 -4.69 -19.16 52.84
N VAL A 109 -3.57 -19.63 53.40
CA VAL A 109 -2.25 -19.55 52.76
C VAL A 109 -2.16 -20.55 51.58
N ALA A 110 -2.82 -21.70 51.70
CA ALA A 110 -2.86 -22.72 50.65
C ALA A 110 -3.59 -22.23 49.37
N GLY A 111 -4.64 -21.41 49.52
CA GLY A 111 -5.36 -20.84 48.37
C GLY A 111 -4.52 -19.82 47.59
N VAL A 112 -3.78 -18.96 48.30
CA VAL A 112 -2.96 -17.90 47.70
C VAL A 112 -1.76 -18.46 46.94
N THR A 113 -1.09 -19.48 47.50
CA THR A 113 0.08 -20.09 46.84
C THR A 113 -0.30 -20.90 45.61
N ALA A 114 -1.44 -21.60 45.63
CA ALA A 114 -1.97 -22.29 44.45
C ALA A 114 -2.32 -21.31 43.33
N ALA A 115 -3.00 -20.20 43.66
CA ALA A 115 -3.32 -19.15 42.69
C ALA A 115 -2.07 -18.50 42.08
N ALA A 116 -1.05 -18.23 42.90
CA ALA A 116 0.23 -17.70 42.44
C ALA A 116 0.96 -18.67 41.50
N ALA A 117 0.96 -19.97 41.80
CA ALA A 117 1.58 -20.98 40.94
C ALA A 117 0.88 -21.06 39.57
N VAL A 118 -0.45 -21.00 39.53
CA VAL A 118 -1.22 -20.98 38.28
C VAL A 118 -0.91 -19.72 37.46
N LEU A 119 -0.80 -18.55 38.11
CA LEU A 119 -0.42 -17.30 37.45
C LEU A 119 0.98 -17.38 36.82
N VAL A 120 1.96 -17.95 37.53
CA VAL A 120 3.32 -18.11 36.99
C VAL A 120 3.31 -19.01 35.75
N VAL A 121 2.58 -20.13 35.78
CA VAL A 121 2.46 -21.03 34.62
C VAL A 121 1.77 -20.32 33.45
N ALA A 122 0.71 -19.54 33.70
CA ALA A 122 0.02 -18.79 32.65
C ALA A 122 0.92 -17.70 32.02
N LEU A 123 1.71 -17.00 32.83
CA LEU A 123 2.68 -16.01 32.36
C LEU A 123 3.80 -16.65 31.53
N LEU A 124 4.32 -17.81 31.95
CA LEU A 124 5.33 -18.55 31.20
C LEU A 124 4.77 -19.05 29.86
N ALA A 125 3.55 -19.60 29.85
CA ALA A 125 2.88 -20.02 28.61
C ALA A 125 2.64 -18.83 27.67
N GLY A 126 2.16 -17.70 28.21
CA GLY A 126 1.99 -16.46 27.44
C GLY A 126 3.31 -15.96 26.86
N TRP A 127 4.39 -15.99 27.64
CA TRP A 127 5.72 -15.62 27.19
C TRP A 127 6.21 -16.51 26.03
N ILE A 128 6.06 -17.83 26.15
CA ILE A 128 6.41 -18.79 25.07
C ILE A 128 5.61 -18.50 23.80
N VAL A 129 4.31 -18.26 23.91
CA VAL A 129 3.45 -17.92 22.76
C VAL A 129 3.92 -16.62 22.11
N THR A 130 4.21 -15.58 22.89
CA THR A 130 4.72 -14.31 22.35
C THR A 130 6.08 -14.47 21.68
N LEU A 131 6.96 -15.32 22.22
CA LEU A 131 8.26 -15.59 21.61
C LEU A 131 8.09 -16.26 20.24
N ASN A 132 7.23 -17.28 20.17
CA ASN A 132 6.94 -18.01 18.93
C ASN A 132 6.20 -17.14 17.90
N HIS A 133 5.36 -16.22 18.35
CA HIS A 133 4.72 -15.26 17.44
C HIS A 133 5.74 -14.28 16.84
N ARG A 134 6.72 -13.82 17.62
CA ARG A 134 7.78 -12.92 17.15
C ARG A 134 8.71 -13.60 16.14
N THR A 135 9.05 -14.87 16.35
CA THR A 135 9.89 -15.62 15.39
C THR A 135 9.16 -15.81 14.06
N ARG A 136 7.88 -16.20 14.09
CA ARG A 136 7.06 -16.33 12.87
C ARG A 136 6.91 -15.01 12.11
N GLN A 137 6.74 -13.89 12.83
CA GLN A 137 6.69 -12.58 12.20
C GLN A 137 8.01 -12.23 11.51
N ALA A 138 9.15 -12.50 12.15
CA ALA A 138 10.47 -12.25 11.56
C ALA A 138 10.71 -13.11 10.30
N GLU A 139 10.32 -14.38 10.31
CA GLU A 139 10.40 -15.27 9.15
C GLU A 139 9.53 -14.76 7.98
N SER A 140 8.26 -14.41 8.24
CA SER A 140 7.36 -13.89 7.21
C SER A 140 7.84 -12.55 6.62
N ALA A 141 8.44 -11.69 7.43
CA ALA A 141 9.00 -10.42 6.98
C ALA A 141 10.24 -10.64 6.09
N ALA A 142 11.10 -11.59 6.46
CA ALA A 142 12.27 -11.94 5.66
C ALA A 142 11.88 -12.59 4.31
N GLU A 143 10.84 -13.42 4.27
CA GLU A 143 10.31 -13.99 3.03
C GLU A 143 9.68 -12.91 2.14
N ALA A 144 8.88 -12.00 2.70
CA ALA A 144 8.30 -10.88 1.97
C ALA A 144 9.38 -9.97 1.36
N GLU A 145 10.46 -9.68 2.09
CA GLU A 145 11.58 -8.89 1.57
C GLU A 145 12.32 -9.62 0.44
N ARG A 146 12.50 -10.94 0.54
CA ARG A 146 13.10 -11.75 -0.53
C ARG A 146 12.23 -11.74 -1.79
N LEU A 147 10.92 -11.91 -1.65
CA LEU A 147 9.97 -11.86 -2.76
C LEU A 147 9.98 -10.49 -3.43
N ALA A 148 9.89 -9.41 -2.65
CA ALA A 148 9.97 -8.05 -3.18
C ALA A 148 11.30 -7.78 -3.91
N LYS A 149 12.43 -8.28 -3.39
CA LYS A 149 13.73 -8.19 -4.07
C LYS A 149 13.78 -9.00 -5.36
N THR A 150 13.17 -10.18 -5.41
CA THR A 150 13.10 -10.97 -6.65
C THR A 150 12.20 -10.34 -7.69
N GLU A 151 11.04 -9.81 -7.30
CA GLU A 151 10.12 -9.10 -8.20
C GLU A 151 10.77 -7.83 -8.75
N ALA A 152 11.48 -7.06 -7.91
CA ALA A 152 12.21 -5.88 -8.35
C ALA A 152 13.36 -6.22 -9.33
N ARG A 153 14.05 -7.35 -9.13
CA ARG A 153 15.04 -7.85 -10.09
C ARG A 153 14.39 -8.26 -11.41
N GLN A 154 13.28 -9.01 -11.36
CA GLN A 154 12.52 -9.41 -12.54
C GLN A 154 11.98 -8.21 -13.33
N SER A 155 11.46 -7.18 -12.65
CA SER A 155 10.98 -5.97 -13.32
C SER A 155 12.14 -5.19 -13.96
N ALA A 156 13.30 -5.11 -13.30
CA ALA A 156 14.48 -4.46 -13.85
C ALA A 156 15.05 -5.21 -15.07
N ASP A 157 15.08 -6.54 -15.01
CA ASP A 157 15.54 -7.38 -16.13
C ASP A 157 14.54 -7.33 -17.31
N ALA A 158 13.23 -7.32 -17.02
CA ALA A 158 12.20 -7.13 -18.04
C ALA A 158 12.30 -5.75 -18.72
N GLU A 159 12.56 -4.69 -17.95
CA GLU A 159 12.78 -3.34 -18.50
C GLU A 159 14.04 -3.29 -19.39
N ARG A 160 15.13 -3.95 -18.97
CA ARG A 160 16.35 -4.06 -19.79
C ARG A 160 16.10 -4.83 -21.09
N ALA A 161 15.38 -5.95 -21.03
CA ALA A 161 15.01 -6.73 -22.20
C ALA A 161 14.11 -5.91 -23.16
N ALA A 162 13.13 -5.18 -22.63
CA ALA A 162 12.26 -4.31 -23.43
C ALA A 162 13.04 -3.16 -24.09
N LYS A 163 14.00 -2.56 -23.38
CA LYS A 163 14.89 -1.53 -23.95
C LYS A 163 15.76 -2.09 -25.06
N GLU A 164 16.32 -3.29 -24.89
CA GLU A 164 17.12 -3.94 -25.92
C GLU A 164 16.28 -4.32 -27.14
N GLN A 165 15.07 -4.84 -26.94
CA GLN A 165 14.13 -5.14 -28.02
C GLN A 165 13.71 -3.88 -28.78
N ALA A 166 13.43 -2.77 -28.07
CA ALA A 166 13.12 -1.49 -28.69
C ALA A 166 14.31 -0.91 -29.48
N LYS A 167 15.54 -1.10 -28.99
CA LYS A 167 16.76 -0.71 -29.69
C LYS A 167 16.96 -1.54 -30.97
N GLN A 168 16.72 -2.85 -30.90
CA GLN A 168 16.79 -3.75 -32.05
C GLN A 168 15.70 -3.42 -33.10
N SER A 169 14.45 -3.15 -32.67
CA SER A 169 13.38 -2.77 -33.59
C SER A 169 13.65 -1.41 -34.25
N ALA A 170 14.18 -0.44 -33.49
CA ALA A 170 14.58 0.85 -34.04
C ALA A 170 15.76 0.74 -35.02
N ALA A 171 16.72 -0.14 -34.75
CA ALA A 171 17.82 -0.42 -35.67
C ALA A 171 17.33 -1.11 -36.96
N ALA A 172 16.42 -2.08 -36.84
CA ALA A 172 15.80 -2.75 -37.98
C ALA A 172 14.96 -1.78 -38.84
N GLU A 173 14.20 -0.88 -38.21
CA GLU A 173 13.44 0.15 -38.92
C GLU A 173 14.36 1.14 -39.66
N ARG A 174 15.51 1.50 -39.07
CA ARG A 174 16.51 2.34 -39.75
C ARG A 174 17.11 1.63 -40.96
N ALA A 175 17.52 0.37 -40.82
CA ALA A 175 18.04 -0.42 -41.94
C ALA A 175 17.00 -0.55 -43.07
N ALA A 176 15.74 -0.84 -42.74
CA ALA A 176 14.67 -0.93 -43.73
C ALA A 176 14.40 0.41 -44.45
N LYS A 177 14.55 1.55 -43.76
CA LYS A 177 14.45 2.87 -44.38
C LYS A 177 15.64 3.17 -45.30
N GLU A 178 16.85 2.79 -44.91
CA GLU A 178 18.06 2.93 -45.72
C GLU A 178 17.96 2.08 -47.00
N ASP A 179 17.49 0.83 -46.89
CA ASP A 179 17.26 -0.07 -48.04
C ASP A 179 16.17 0.48 -48.98
N ALA A 180 15.06 0.97 -48.44
CA ALA A 180 13.99 1.58 -49.24
C ALA A 180 14.47 2.85 -49.96
N GLN A 181 15.29 3.68 -49.31
CA GLN A 181 15.91 4.84 -49.93
C GLN A 181 16.89 4.44 -51.04
N ALA A 182 17.67 3.38 -50.85
CA ALA A 182 18.60 2.89 -51.85
C ALA A 182 17.88 2.38 -53.11
N GLU A 183 16.79 1.62 -52.95
CA GLU A 183 15.95 1.16 -54.06
C GLU A 183 15.24 2.32 -54.78
N GLU A 184 14.74 3.33 -54.04
CA GLU A 184 14.15 4.53 -54.63
C GLU A 184 15.19 5.33 -55.46
N GLN A 185 16.41 5.47 -54.95
CA GLN A 185 17.50 6.14 -55.69
C GLN A 185 17.89 5.37 -56.95
N LYS A 186 17.93 4.03 -56.88
CA LYS A 186 18.19 3.17 -58.03
C LYS A 186 17.09 3.30 -59.09
N ALA A 187 15.82 3.34 -58.70
CA ALA A 187 14.70 3.54 -59.60
C ALA A 187 14.69 4.94 -60.24
N LYS A 188 15.04 5.99 -59.48
CA LYS A 188 15.21 7.35 -60.03
C LYS A 188 16.33 7.40 -61.07
N LYS A 189 17.44 6.73 -60.79
CA LYS A 189 18.59 6.68 -61.71
C LYS A 189 18.22 5.95 -63.02
N SER A 190 17.55 4.80 -62.95
CA SER A 190 17.14 4.07 -64.16
C SER A 190 16.08 4.83 -64.98
N LEU A 191 15.17 5.56 -64.32
CA LEU A 191 14.19 6.41 -65.01
C LEU A 191 14.87 7.62 -65.68
N ALA A 192 15.85 8.24 -65.02
CA ALA A 192 16.62 9.34 -65.63
C ALA A 192 17.42 8.86 -66.85
N GLU A 193 18.01 7.67 -66.76
CA GLU A 193 18.72 7.02 -67.86
C GLU A 193 17.77 6.69 -69.03
N SER A 194 16.55 6.19 -68.77
CA SER A 194 15.58 5.90 -69.84
C SER A 194 15.08 7.17 -70.53
N ILE A 195 14.78 8.24 -69.76
CA ILE A 195 14.35 9.53 -70.31
C ILE A 195 15.48 10.18 -71.15
N ALA A 196 16.72 10.11 -70.68
CA ALA A 196 17.87 10.62 -71.43
C ALA A 196 18.10 9.86 -72.74
N ASN A 197 17.94 8.53 -72.72
CA ASN A 197 18.09 7.70 -73.90
C ASN A 197 16.97 7.96 -74.92
N GLU A 198 15.73 8.13 -74.45
CA GLU A 198 14.58 8.45 -75.30
C GLU A 198 14.69 9.86 -75.91
N ALA A 199 15.12 10.86 -75.14
CA ALA A 199 15.39 12.20 -75.65
C ALA A 199 16.52 12.23 -76.70
N ALA A 200 17.53 11.36 -76.57
CA ALA A 200 18.61 11.25 -77.54
C ALA A 200 18.15 10.67 -78.89
N VAL A 201 17.21 9.70 -78.88
CA VAL A 201 16.61 9.13 -80.09
C VAL A 201 15.82 10.20 -80.87
N TYR A 202 15.05 11.04 -80.18
CA TYR A 202 14.28 12.11 -80.84
C TYR A 202 15.15 13.27 -81.32
N ALA A 203 16.25 13.59 -80.62
CA ALA A 203 17.21 14.60 -81.05
C ALA A 203 17.94 14.20 -82.35
N GLN A 204 18.25 12.92 -82.55
CA GLN A 204 18.80 12.40 -83.81
C GLN A 204 17.80 12.43 -84.97
N ALA A 205 16.49 12.38 -84.68
CA ALA A 205 15.42 12.44 -85.68
C ALA A 205 15.04 13.87 -86.11
N GLY A 206 15.59 14.91 -85.46
CA GLY A 206 15.38 16.32 -85.82
C GLY A 206 14.07 16.94 -85.34
N ASP A 207 13.29 16.24 -84.49
CA ASP A 207 12.01 16.75 -83.95
C ASP A 207 12.18 17.32 -82.52
N PHE A 208 12.51 18.60 -82.48
CA PHE A 208 12.72 19.34 -81.22
C PHE A 208 11.45 19.48 -80.36
N ALA A 209 10.25 19.45 -80.96
CA ALA A 209 9.00 19.59 -80.22
C ALA A 209 8.67 18.30 -79.46
N ALA A 210 8.88 17.13 -80.08
CA ALA A 210 8.71 15.84 -79.43
C ALA A 210 9.71 15.62 -78.28
N ALA A 211 10.96 16.04 -78.44
CA ALA A 211 11.99 15.95 -77.41
C ALA A 211 11.66 16.80 -76.17
N VAL A 212 11.10 17.99 -76.36
CA VAL A 212 10.64 18.86 -75.25
C VAL A 212 9.41 18.25 -74.57
N ILE A 213 8.43 17.73 -75.31
CA ILE A 213 7.22 17.10 -74.75
C ILE A 213 7.54 15.84 -73.94
N ALA A 214 8.53 15.04 -74.34
CA ALA A 214 9.01 13.89 -73.57
C ALA A 214 9.58 14.29 -72.20
N CYS A 215 10.32 15.40 -72.13
CA CYS A 215 10.83 15.96 -70.87
C CYS A 215 9.70 16.53 -69.96
N PHE A 216 8.58 17.00 -70.52
CA PHE A 216 7.47 17.57 -69.74
C PHE A 216 6.44 16.53 -69.26
N ARG A 217 6.27 15.39 -69.94
CA ARG A 217 5.36 14.29 -69.52
C ARG A 217 5.71 13.66 -68.16
N GLY A 218 6.96 13.78 -67.70
CA GLY A 218 7.39 13.30 -66.39
C GLY A 218 6.84 14.10 -65.19
N ARG A 219 6.14 15.22 -65.42
CA ARG A 219 5.64 16.11 -64.35
C ARG A 219 4.14 15.98 -64.05
N GLU A 220 3.36 15.28 -64.88
CA GLU A 220 1.88 15.25 -64.80
C GLU A 220 1.27 14.01 -64.12
N ILE A 221 2.04 13.02 -63.65
CA ILE A 221 1.50 11.81 -62.97
C ILE A 221 1.40 12.00 -61.44
N LEU A 222 1.02 13.19 -60.97
CA LEU A 222 1.12 13.56 -59.54
C LEU A 222 -0.23 13.88 -58.87
N ASP A 223 -1.32 13.23 -59.30
CA ASP A 223 -2.62 13.25 -58.60
C ASP A 223 -2.92 11.90 -57.90
N THR A 224 -2.10 11.53 -56.90
CA THR A 224 -2.34 10.33 -56.06
C THR A 224 -2.02 10.55 -54.57
N PRO A 225 -2.56 9.73 -53.64
CA PRO A 225 -2.37 9.83 -52.18
C PRO A 225 -0.91 9.90 -51.71
N LEU A 226 0.02 9.42 -52.54
CA LEU A 226 1.47 9.55 -52.33
C LEU A 226 1.94 11.01 -52.34
N LEU A 227 1.31 11.90 -53.12
CA LEU A 227 1.63 13.32 -53.11
C LEU A 227 1.26 13.98 -51.78
N ARG A 228 0.13 13.60 -51.18
CA ARG A 228 -0.23 14.06 -49.83
C ARG A 228 0.76 13.57 -48.78
N LEU A 229 1.20 12.32 -48.88
CA LEU A 229 2.20 11.75 -47.97
C LEU A 229 3.58 12.40 -48.16
N ILE A 230 3.97 12.68 -49.42
CA ILE A 230 5.23 13.35 -49.76
C ILE A 230 5.18 14.84 -49.41
N GLN A 231 4.06 15.56 -49.62
CA GLN A 231 3.86 16.92 -49.12
C GLN A 231 3.93 16.96 -47.61
N TRP A 232 3.22 16.06 -46.92
CA TRP A 232 3.25 15.94 -45.46
C TRP A 232 4.66 15.62 -44.92
N ASN A 233 5.43 14.80 -45.62
CA ASN A 233 6.83 14.51 -45.27
C ASN A 233 7.81 15.64 -45.65
N ALA A 234 7.56 16.37 -46.74
CA ALA A 234 8.36 17.51 -47.17
C ALA A 234 8.14 18.74 -46.27
N GLU A 235 6.92 18.94 -45.77
CA GLU A 235 6.57 19.96 -44.78
C GLU A 235 7.26 19.71 -43.44
N ARG A 236 7.44 18.45 -43.01
CA ARG A 236 8.23 18.10 -41.81
C ARG A 236 9.71 18.47 -41.89
N GLY A 237 10.27 18.55 -43.10
CA GLY A 237 11.64 19.02 -43.33
C GLY A 237 11.78 20.54 -43.19
N ARG A 238 10.67 21.29 -43.33
CA ARG A 238 10.61 22.70 -42.98
C ARG A 238 10.31 22.78 -41.50
N ARG A 239 11.28 23.24 -40.71
CA ARG A 239 10.98 23.72 -39.36
C ARG A 239 9.98 24.87 -39.52
N HIS A 240 8.69 24.59 -39.33
CA HIS A 240 7.72 25.65 -39.12
C HIS A 240 8.24 26.47 -37.93
N PRO A 241 8.35 27.79 -38.05
CA PRO A 241 8.83 28.61 -36.96
C PRO A 241 8.00 28.31 -35.71
N THR A 242 8.65 27.96 -34.61
CA THR A 242 7.96 27.72 -33.34
C THR A 242 7.33 29.03 -32.90
N LEU A 243 6.00 29.14 -33.01
CA LEU A 243 5.25 30.30 -32.52
C LEU A 243 5.02 30.16 -31.01
N THR A 244 5.36 31.20 -30.26
CA THR A 244 5.06 31.31 -28.83
C THR A 244 3.91 32.30 -28.64
N LEU A 245 2.73 31.79 -28.32
CA LEU A 245 1.52 32.59 -28.12
C LEU A 245 1.49 33.11 -26.69
N LYS A 246 1.76 34.41 -26.52
CA LYS A 246 1.76 35.08 -25.20
C LYS A 246 0.48 35.88 -25.04
N GLY A 247 -0.16 35.78 -23.88
CA GLY A 247 -1.32 36.61 -23.54
C GLY A 247 -2.08 36.17 -22.29
N HIS A 248 -2.12 34.87 -21.99
CA HIS A 248 -2.73 34.38 -20.76
C HIS A 248 -1.96 34.79 -19.50
N ASP A 249 -2.70 35.12 -18.44
CA ASP A 249 -2.13 35.60 -17.17
C ASP A 249 -1.85 34.46 -16.18
N LYS A 250 -2.32 33.24 -16.49
CA LYS A 250 -2.12 32.02 -15.70
C LYS A 250 -1.90 30.81 -16.62
N ALA A 251 -1.66 29.65 -16.03
CA ALA A 251 -1.40 28.40 -16.75
C ALA A 251 -2.49 28.08 -17.79
N VAL A 252 -2.05 27.71 -18.99
CA VAL A 252 -2.91 27.20 -20.06
C VAL A 252 -3.16 25.71 -19.82
N SER A 253 -4.42 25.32 -19.68
CA SER A 253 -4.84 23.97 -19.30
C SER A 253 -5.32 23.14 -20.49
N CYS A 254 -5.79 23.80 -21.55
CA CYS A 254 -6.35 23.11 -22.71
C CYS A 254 -6.19 23.95 -23.98
N VAL A 255 -6.07 23.26 -25.11
CA VAL A 255 -5.98 23.85 -26.46
C VAL A 255 -6.80 23.02 -27.44
N ALA A 256 -7.33 23.65 -28.49
CA ALA A 256 -8.06 22.97 -29.55
C ALA A 256 -7.94 23.74 -30.87
N PHE A 257 -7.75 23.03 -31.98
CA PHE A 257 -7.89 23.61 -33.32
C PHE A 257 -9.36 23.61 -33.77
N SER A 258 -9.76 24.62 -34.54
CA SER A 258 -11.02 24.57 -35.29
C SER A 258 -10.97 23.42 -36.32
N PRO A 259 -12.12 22.85 -36.72
CA PRO A 259 -12.15 21.74 -37.68
C PRO A 259 -11.50 22.06 -39.04
N ASP A 260 -11.49 23.33 -39.44
CA ASP A 260 -10.83 23.80 -40.67
C ASP A 260 -9.35 24.18 -40.48
N GLY A 261 -8.83 24.08 -39.24
CA GLY A 261 -7.45 24.40 -38.87
C GLY A 261 -7.08 25.88 -38.87
N LYS A 262 -8.02 26.80 -39.18
CA LYS A 262 -7.74 28.23 -39.33
C LYS A 262 -7.71 29.02 -38.02
N LEU A 263 -8.15 28.39 -36.93
CA LEU A 263 -8.21 28.99 -35.61
C LEU A 263 -7.65 28.01 -34.58
N LEU A 264 -6.87 28.54 -33.65
CA LEU A 264 -6.47 27.82 -32.45
C LEU A 264 -7.17 28.48 -31.25
N ALA A 265 -7.76 27.69 -30.38
CA ALA A 265 -8.31 28.14 -29.10
C ALA A 265 -7.42 27.66 -27.95
N SER A 266 -7.26 28.50 -26.93
CA SER A 266 -6.63 28.13 -25.66
C SER A 266 -7.50 28.54 -24.48
N GLY A 267 -7.64 27.65 -23.50
CA GLY A 267 -8.32 27.91 -22.23
C GLY A 267 -7.32 27.86 -21.09
N ALA A 268 -7.43 28.80 -20.15
CA ALA A 268 -6.47 28.96 -19.07
C ALA A 268 -7.12 29.13 -17.70
N TRP A 269 -6.28 29.09 -16.67
CA TRP A 269 -6.65 29.28 -15.27
C TRP A 269 -7.01 30.73 -14.92
N ASP A 270 -6.81 31.66 -15.86
CA ASP A 270 -7.26 33.06 -15.75
C ASP A 270 -8.76 33.22 -16.06
N GLY A 271 -9.46 32.12 -16.37
CA GLY A 271 -10.90 32.13 -16.67
C GLY A 271 -11.23 32.65 -18.06
N THR A 272 -10.22 32.79 -18.93
CA THR A 272 -10.41 33.24 -20.32
C THR A 272 -10.19 32.11 -21.30
N VAL A 273 -10.86 32.23 -22.45
CA VAL A 273 -10.53 31.48 -23.65
C VAL A 273 -10.03 32.46 -24.69
N ARG A 274 -8.91 32.17 -25.35
CA ARG A 274 -8.35 33.03 -26.40
C ARG A 274 -8.32 32.31 -27.73
N PHE A 275 -8.62 33.05 -28.79
CA PHE A 275 -8.50 32.60 -30.16
C PHE A 275 -7.27 33.20 -30.82
N TRP A 276 -6.55 32.36 -31.56
CA TRP A 276 -5.29 32.68 -32.20
C TRP A 276 -5.34 32.30 -33.66
N ASP A 277 -4.63 33.09 -34.46
CA ASP A 277 -4.25 32.70 -35.80
C ASP A 277 -3.04 31.75 -35.73
N PRO A 278 -3.15 30.49 -36.17
CA PRO A 278 -2.07 29.53 -36.03
C PRO A 278 -0.89 29.76 -36.99
N GLU A 279 -1.07 30.55 -38.06
CA GLU A 279 -0.02 30.86 -39.02
C GLU A 279 0.83 32.05 -38.57
N THR A 280 0.18 33.07 -37.98
CA THR A 280 0.85 34.31 -37.57
C THR A 280 1.12 34.39 -36.06
N GLY A 281 0.41 33.61 -35.26
CA GLY A 281 0.41 33.66 -33.81
C GLY A 281 -0.34 34.87 -33.22
N ALA A 282 -1.04 35.65 -34.05
CA ALA A 282 -1.79 36.81 -33.60
C ALA A 282 -3.03 36.38 -32.80
N GLU A 283 -3.29 37.05 -31.68
CA GLU A 283 -4.56 36.92 -30.96
C GLU A 283 -5.68 37.57 -31.78
N LYS A 284 -6.72 36.79 -32.11
CA LYS A 284 -7.91 37.30 -32.79
C LYS A 284 -8.95 37.81 -31.81
N MET A 285 -9.09 37.13 -30.67
CA MET A 285 -10.17 37.43 -29.72
C MET A 285 -9.91 36.81 -28.34
N THR A 286 -10.34 37.50 -27.28
CA THR A 286 -10.40 36.95 -25.92
C THR A 286 -11.87 36.85 -25.48
N LEU A 287 -12.30 35.64 -25.14
CA LEU A 287 -13.60 35.33 -24.55
C LEU A 287 -13.49 35.41 -23.03
N ARG A 288 -14.21 36.38 -22.45
CA ARG A 288 -14.25 36.60 -21.01
C ARG A 288 -15.59 36.20 -20.46
N GLY A 289 -15.56 35.53 -19.32
CA GLY A 289 -16.77 35.36 -18.55
C GLY A 289 -16.67 34.30 -17.48
N HIS A 290 -15.90 33.22 -17.70
CA HIS A 290 -15.70 32.21 -16.67
C HIS A 290 -15.08 32.82 -15.42
N ARG A 291 -15.58 32.41 -14.25
CA ARG A 291 -15.06 32.88 -12.95
C ARG A 291 -14.00 31.95 -12.39
N GLY A 292 -14.01 30.68 -12.83
CA GLY A 292 -13.01 29.68 -12.46
C GLY A 292 -12.08 29.33 -13.64
N ALA A 293 -11.13 28.44 -13.37
CA ALA A 293 -10.21 27.95 -14.39
C ALA A 293 -10.94 27.21 -15.52
N VAL A 294 -10.56 27.47 -16.78
CA VAL A 294 -11.09 26.75 -17.94
C VAL A 294 -10.30 25.45 -18.11
N ASN A 295 -10.89 24.31 -17.78
CA ASN A 295 -10.17 23.02 -17.79
C ASN A 295 -10.29 22.29 -19.13
N SER A 296 -11.32 22.60 -19.91
CA SER A 296 -11.54 21.93 -21.20
C SER A 296 -12.25 22.85 -22.18
N ILE A 297 -11.86 22.74 -23.45
CA ILE A 297 -12.49 23.41 -24.58
C ILE A 297 -12.68 22.41 -25.72
N ALA A 298 -13.71 22.60 -26.52
CA ALA A 298 -13.95 21.82 -27.73
C ALA A 298 -14.64 22.68 -28.78
N PHE A 299 -14.23 22.55 -30.05
CA PHE A 299 -14.98 23.11 -31.17
C PHE A 299 -16.13 22.16 -31.55
N ALA A 300 -17.27 22.74 -31.91
CA ALA A 300 -18.30 22.01 -32.62
C ALA A 300 -17.81 21.59 -34.01
N PRO A 301 -18.34 20.50 -34.60
CA PRO A 301 -17.91 20.01 -35.91
C PRO A 301 -18.13 21.02 -37.04
N ASP A 302 -19.09 21.93 -36.88
CA ASP A 302 -19.37 23.01 -37.83
C ASP A 302 -18.36 24.17 -37.77
N GLY A 303 -17.48 24.19 -36.75
CA GLY A 303 -16.50 25.24 -36.49
C GLY A 303 -17.09 26.59 -36.04
N ARG A 304 -18.42 26.72 -35.94
CA ARG A 304 -19.10 27.97 -35.60
C ARG A 304 -19.29 28.17 -34.11
N SER A 305 -19.24 27.08 -33.35
CA SER A 305 -19.41 27.11 -31.90
C SER A 305 -18.21 26.52 -31.18
N LEU A 306 -17.88 27.09 -30.02
CA LEU A 306 -16.91 26.53 -29.08
C LEU A 306 -17.59 26.30 -27.73
N ALA A 307 -17.40 25.13 -27.13
CA ALA A 307 -17.76 24.90 -25.74
C ALA A 307 -16.53 25.04 -24.84
N SER A 308 -16.70 25.64 -23.67
CA SER A 308 -15.70 25.66 -22.61
C SER A 308 -16.31 25.22 -21.28
N GLY A 309 -15.64 24.28 -20.61
CA GLY A 309 -15.97 23.82 -19.27
C GLY A 309 -15.01 24.44 -18.27
N ALA A 310 -15.56 25.05 -17.22
CA ALA A 310 -14.74 25.66 -16.18
C ALA A 310 -15.12 25.19 -14.77
N GLY A 311 -14.16 25.38 -13.87
CA GLY A 311 -14.33 25.20 -12.44
C GLY A 311 -13.00 25.04 -11.73
N LEU A 312 -12.94 25.52 -10.50
CA LEU A 312 -11.86 25.26 -9.56
C LEU A 312 -12.47 25.11 -8.16
N ARG A 313 -11.83 24.35 -7.26
CA ARG A 313 -12.33 24.15 -5.89
C ARG A 313 -12.44 25.45 -5.08
N THR A 314 -11.72 26.50 -5.47
CA THR A 314 -11.65 27.79 -4.76
C THR A 314 -12.59 28.84 -5.33
N GLU A 315 -12.85 28.82 -6.63
CA GLU A 315 -13.76 29.73 -7.34
C GLU A 315 -14.49 28.93 -8.42
N SER A 316 -15.72 28.51 -8.13
CA SER A 316 -16.51 27.68 -9.01
C SER A 316 -17.55 28.51 -9.76
N ASP A 317 -17.48 28.48 -11.10
CA ASP A 317 -18.69 28.66 -11.90
C ASP A 317 -19.34 27.31 -12.27
N ASN A 318 -18.58 26.21 -12.25
CA ASN A 318 -19.01 24.84 -12.60
C ASN A 318 -19.94 24.79 -13.83
N THR A 319 -19.72 25.70 -14.76
CA THR A 319 -20.58 25.89 -15.93
C THR A 319 -19.88 25.45 -17.19
N VAL A 320 -20.69 25.04 -18.15
CA VAL A 320 -20.26 24.92 -19.54
C VAL A 320 -20.83 26.11 -20.28
N ARG A 321 -20.00 26.82 -21.04
CA ARG A 321 -20.43 27.93 -21.89
C ARG A 321 -20.26 27.58 -23.34
N LEU A 322 -21.24 27.98 -24.14
CA LEU A 322 -21.17 27.92 -25.59
C LEU A 322 -20.91 29.32 -26.12
N TRP A 323 -19.91 29.43 -26.97
CA TRP A 323 -19.47 30.66 -27.59
C TRP A 323 -19.71 30.59 -29.08
N ASP A 324 -20.16 31.71 -29.64
CA ASP A 324 -20.13 31.95 -31.06
C ASP A 324 -18.69 32.31 -31.48
N VAL A 325 -18.10 31.54 -32.39
CA VAL A 325 -16.69 31.70 -32.76
C VAL A 325 -16.45 32.98 -33.55
N GLU A 326 -17.42 33.42 -34.35
CA GLU A 326 -17.30 34.61 -35.20
C GLU A 326 -17.42 35.91 -34.39
N THR A 327 -18.38 35.95 -33.47
CA THR A 327 -18.70 37.16 -32.70
C THR A 327 -18.08 37.20 -31.30
N GLY A 328 -17.64 36.05 -30.78
CA GLY A 328 -17.14 35.90 -29.41
C GLY A 328 -18.19 35.98 -28.32
N LYS A 329 -19.48 36.01 -28.69
CA LYS A 329 -20.56 36.15 -27.73
C LYS A 329 -20.91 34.82 -27.09
N GLU A 330 -21.23 34.84 -25.81
CA GLU A 330 -21.81 33.69 -25.10
C GLU A 330 -23.22 33.43 -25.66
N ARG A 331 -23.40 32.30 -26.36
CA ARG A 331 -24.69 31.84 -26.90
C ARG A 331 -25.55 31.19 -25.84
N ALA A 332 -24.93 30.39 -24.98
CA ALA A 332 -25.63 29.69 -23.92
C ALA A 332 -24.72 29.40 -22.73
N ARG A 333 -25.36 29.26 -21.58
CA ARG A 333 -24.74 28.86 -20.32
C ARG A 333 -25.45 27.66 -19.75
N LEU A 334 -24.79 26.53 -19.80
CA LEU A 334 -25.33 25.26 -19.34
C LEU A 334 -24.93 25.06 -17.87
N LYS A 335 -25.94 25.09 -17.00
CA LYS A 335 -25.80 24.88 -15.55
C LYS A 335 -26.31 23.49 -15.20
N GLY A 336 -25.65 22.84 -14.24
CA GLY A 336 -26.14 21.59 -13.68
C GLY A 336 -25.07 20.68 -13.08
N HIS A 337 -23.80 20.89 -13.38
CA HIS A 337 -22.73 20.20 -12.66
C HIS A 337 -22.52 20.82 -11.28
N ASP A 338 -22.36 19.97 -10.27
CA ASP A 338 -22.12 20.39 -8.88
C ASP A 338 -20.62 20.51 -8.56
N GLY A 339 -19.76 20.21 -9.54
CA GLY A 339 -18.31 20.25 -9.43
C GLY A 339 -17.64 20.76 -10.72
N PRO A 340 -16.33 21.04 -10.67
CA PRO A 340 -15.55 21.44 -11.84
C PRO A 340 -15.79 20.56 -13.06
N VAL A 341 -16.02 21.19 -14.21
CA VAL A 341 -16.11 20.47 -15.49
C VAL A 341 -14.68 20.23 -15.98
N ASN A 342 -14.32 18.96 -16.16
CA ASN A 342 -12.96 18.55 -16.53
C ASN A 342 -12.80 18.26 -18.02
N SER A 343 -13.88 17.87 -18.69
CA SER A 343 -13.82 17.40 -20.06
C SER A 343 -15.13 17.73 -20.80
N VAL A 344 -15.00 18.17 -22.04
CA VAL A 344 -16.11 18.52 -22.93
C VAL A 344 -15.85 17.90 -24.29
N ALA A 345 -16.86 17.27 -24.89
CA ALA A 345 -16.77 16.71 -26.24
C ALA A 345 -18.08 16.88 -27.02
N PHE A 346 -17.99 17.27 -28.29
CA PHE A 346 -19.12 17.31 -29.22
C PHE A 346 -19.30 15.95 -29.91
N SER A 347 -20.54 15.63 -30.24
CA SER A 347 -20.86 14.52 -31.16
C SER A 347 -20.50 14.94 -32.59
N LEU A 348 -19.56 14.21 -33.20
CA LEU A 348 -19.11 14.47 -34.56
C LEU A 348 -20.16 14.16 -35.63
N ALA A 349 -21.12 13.28 -35.34
CA ALA A 349 -22.09 12.79 -36.32
C ALA A 349 -23.32 13.70 -36.49
N ASP A 350 -23.72 14.41 -35.43
CA ASP A 350 -24.95 15.22 -35.43
C ASP A 350 -24.72 16.71 -35.15
N GLY A 351 -23.56 17.08 -34.58
CA GLY A 351 -23.22 18.46 -34.21
C GLY A 351 -24.14 19.11 -33.16
N ASN A 352 -25.18 18.42 -32.68
CA ASN A 352 -26.23 18.97 -31.82
C ASN A 352 -26.22 18.36 -30.41
N ARG A 353 -25.38 17.34 -30.17
CA ARG A 353 -25.14 16.77 -28.86
C ARG A 353 -23.73 17.08 -28.35
N MET A 354 -23.64 17.27 -27.04
CA MET A 354 -22.38 17.46 -26.34
C MET A 354 -22.40 16.68 -25.04
N VAL A 355 -21.26 16.12 -24.63
CA VAL A 355 -21.10 15.45 -23.34
C VAL A 355 -20.06 16.17 -22.51
N THR A 356 -20.31 16.26 -21.21
CA THR A 356 -19.36 16.82 -20.25
C THR A 356 -19.14 15.88 -19.08
N GLY A 357 -17.91 15.81 -18.59
CA GLY A 357 -17.53 15.06 -17.39
C GLY A 357 -17.05 15.99 -16.28
N SER A 358 -17.44 15.70 -15.04
CA SER A 358 -17.19 16.58 -13.89
C SER A 358 -16.61 15.84 -12.66
N ASP A 359 -15.99 16.62 -11.78
CA ASP A 359 -15.61 16.24 -10.42
C ASP A 359 -16.82 15.81 -9.55
N ASP A 360 -18.05 16.16 -9.94
CA ASP A 360 -19.29 15.68 -9.29
C ASP A 360 -19.61 14.19 -9.54
N LYS A 361 -18.70 13.47 -10.24
CA LYS A 361 -18.77 12.04 -10.54
C LYS A 361 -19.81 11.67 -11.59
N THR A 362 -20.41 12.66 -12.24
CA THR A 362 -21.42 12.46 -13.27
C THR A 362 -20.90 12.89 -14.64
N LEU A 363 -21.56 12.37 -15.67
CA LEU A 363 -21.52 12.98 -16.98
C LEU A 363 -22.85 13.69 -17.21
N ARG A 364 -22.84 14.72 -18.05
CA ARG A 364 -24.07 15.32 -18.59
C ARG A 364 -24.06 15.28 -20.11
N LEU A 365 -25.14 14.75 -20.68
CA LEU A 365 -25.41 14.77 -22.10
C LEU A 365 -26.34 15.94 -22.41
N TRP A 366 -25.86 16.90 -23.19
CA TRP A 366 -26.54 18.14 -23.53
C TRP A 366 -27.13 18.06 -24.93
N ASN A 367 -28.39 18.47 -25.07
CA ASN A 367 -29.00 18.81 -26.34
C ASN A 367 -28.83 20.32 -26.57
N LEU A 368 -28.06 20.70 -27.59
CA LEU A 368 -27.70 22.09 -27.83
C LEU A 368 -28.85 22.92 -28.44
N ALA A 369 -29.83 22.26 -29.05
CA ALA A 369 -31.02 22.93 -29.58
C ALA A 369 -31.99 23.34 -28.46
N THR A 370 -32.13 22.51 -27.42
CA THR A 370 -33.05 22.78 -26.30
C THR A 370 -32.36 23.39 -25.07
N GLY A 371 -31.05 23.19 -24.95
CA GLY A 371 -30.27 23.55 -23.75
C GLY A 371 -30.46 22.59 -22.58
N GLU A 372 -31.21 21.50 -22.76
CA GLU A 372 -31.47 20.51 -21.72
C GLU A 372 -30.28 19.56 -21.56
N GLY A 373 -30.02 19.16 -20.31
CA GLY A 373 -28.93 18.25 -19.96
C GLY A 373 -29.42 17.05 -19.17
N GLU A 374 -29.23 15.85 -19.71
CA GLU A 374 -29.49 14.59 -19.02
C GLU A 374 -28.26 14.20 -18.18
N THR A 375 -28.47 13.80 -16.93
CA THR A 375 -27.39 13.35 -16.04
C THR A 375 -27.19 11.85 -16.12
N LEU A 376 -26.01 11.43 -16.55
CA LEU A 376 -25.59 10.04 -16.57
C LEU A 376 -24.77 9.74 -15.31
N LYS A 377 -25.28 8.86 -14.46
CA LYS A 377 -24.64 8.43 -13.21
C LYS A 377 -23.98 7.06 -13.41
N GLY A 378 -22.92 6.79 -12.65
CA GLY A 378 -22.32 5.46 -12.60
C GLY A 378 -20.87 5.43 -12.12
N HIS A 379 -20.12 6.52 -12.28
CA HIS A 379 -18.78 6.65 -11.71
C HIS A 379 -18.85 6.97 -10.22
N THR A 380 -17.83 6.53 -9.47
CA THR A 380 -17.75 6.73 -8.02
C THR A 380 -16.79 7.85 -7.62
N LYS A 381 -15.97 8.33 -8.56
CA LYS A 381 -15.03 9.45 -8.42
C LYS A 381 -15.08 10.36 -9.65
N ALA A 382 -14.29 11.44 -9.63
CA ALA A 382 -14.26 12.48 -10.66
C ALA A 382 -14.08 11.91 -12.07
N VAL A 383 -14.88 12.40 -13.02
CA VAL A 383 -14.75 12.06 -14.44
C VAL A 383 -13.71 12.99 -15.05
N ARG A 384 -12.63 12.43 -15.61
CA ARG A 384 -11.49 13.18 -16.14
C ARG A 384 -11.48 13.29 -17.66
N GLY A 385 -12.14 12.37 -18.36
CA GLY A 385 -12.21 12.37 -19.82
C GLY A 385 -13.55 11.84 -20.30
N VAL A 386 -14.05 12.44 -21.39
CA VAL A 386 -15.24 11.98 -22.11
C VAL A 386 -14.97 12.02 -23.61
N ALA A 387 -15.56 11.09 -24.37
CA ALA A 387 -15.46 11.05 -25.83
C ALA A 387 -16.70 10.42 -26.46
N PHE A 388 -17.13 10.95 -27.61
CA PHE A 388 -18.07 10.27 -28.49
C PHE A 388 -17.32 9.33 -29.44
N SER A 389 -17.96 8.22 -29.81
CA SER A 389 -17.55 7.47 -31.01
C SER A 389 -17.75 8.34 -32.26
N PRO A 390 -16.98 8.12 -33.35
CA PRO A 390 -17.13 8.89 -34.59
C PRO A 390 -18.54 8.84 -35.20
N ASP A 391 -19.27 7.74 -35.00
CA ASP A 391 -20.65 7.58 -35.44
C ASP A 391 -21.70 8.22 -34.49
N GLY A 392 -21.26 8.80 -33.37
CA GLY A 392 -22.10 9.44 -32.36
C GLY A 392 -23.01 8.47 -31.58
N LYS A 393 -22.83 7.15 -31.71
CA LYS A 393 -23.70 6.15 -31.08
C LYS A 393 -23.24 5.71 -29.69
N ARG A 394 -21.98 5.93 -29.34
CA ARG A 394 -21.38 5.50 -28.06
C ARG A 394 -20.68 6.66 -27.36
N LEU A 395 -20.56 6.53 -26.05
CA LEU A 395 -20.00 7.54 -25.16
C LEU A 395 -19.03 6.89 -24.20
N ALA A 396 -17.73 7.13 -24.38
CA ALA A 396 -16.73 6.64 -23.44
C ALA A 396 -16.45 7.68 -22.35
N SER A 397 -16.26 7.24 -21.11
CA SER A 397 -15.80 8.07 -20.00
C SER A 397 -14.74 7.38 -19.15
N GLY A 398 -13.72 8.15 -18.77
CA GLY A 398 -12.66 7.72 -17.85
C GLY A 398 -12.72 8.50 -16.54
N SER A 399 -12.56 7.81 -15.41
CA SER A 399 -12.69 8.38 -14.07
C SER A 399 -11.52 8.00 -13.15
N GLU A 400 -11.32 8.80 -12.11
CA GLU A 400 -10.40 8.52 -11.00
C GLU A 400 -10.78 7.27 -10.19
N ASP A 401 -11.97 6.71 -10.41
CA ASP A 401 -12.36 5.41 -9.86
C ASP A 401 -11.66 4.23 -10.53
N GLN A 402 -10.69 4.51 -11.40
CA GLN A 402 -9.87 3.54 -12.14
C GLN A 402 -10.69 2.72 -13.13
N THR A 403 -11.85 3.23 -13.56
CA THR A 403 -12.70 2.57 -14.56
C THR A 403 -12.92 3.42 -15.81
N VAL A 404 -13.16 2.72 -16.91
CA VAL A 404 -13.70 3.28 -18.15
C VAL A 404 -15.11 2.71 -18.36
N LYS A 405 -16.05 3.56 -18.74
CA LYS A 405 -17.43 3.18 -19.11
C LYS A 405 -17.70 3.59 -20.55
N VAL A 406 -18.54 2.85 -21.26
CA VAL A 406 -18.89 3.04 -22.68
C VAL A 406 -20.40 2.99 -22.86
#